data_AF-A0A411ZKY1-F1
#
_entry.id   AF-A0A411ZKY1-F1
#
_cell.length_a   1.000
_cell.length_b   1.000
_cell.length_c   1.000
_cell.angle_alpha   90.00
_cell.angle_beta   90.00
_cell.angle_gamma   90.00
#
_symmetry.space_group_name_H-M   'P 1'
#
loop_
_entity.id
_entity.type
_entity.pdbx_description
1 polymer ?
#
loop_
_entity_poly.entity_id
_entity_poly.type
_entity_poly.pdbx_seq_one_letter_code
_entity_poly.pdbx_strand_id
1 'polypeptide(L)'
;MKYLSGIFALNLMCDLDTFGDWHTSAIDWKKLKFWDSSHSIWGDYGIEQNRTIPENKGKFNVANHIRALLDLISIGYFPTAQGMRDNFICNDKYTPEIFSKVSMLKNNENWPAIDKFMGKEYMMQWVRYKKEAGL
;
A
#
# COMPACT_ATOMS: atom_id res chain seq x y z
N MET A 1 9.96 -11.97 -5.74
CA MET A 1 10.22 -12.29 -4.31
C MET A 1 8.88 -12.44 -3.61
N LYS A 2 8.71 -13.48 -2.78
CA LYS A 2 7.47 -13.65 -1.99
C LYS A 2 7.45 -12.77 -0.75
N TYR A 3 6.33 -12.12 -0.49
CA TYR A 3 6.16 -11.20 0.64
C TYR A 3 4.70 -11.10 1.12
N LEU A 4 4.49 -10.63 2.35
CA LEU A 4 3.18 -10.31 2.91
C LEU A 4 2.81 -8.86 2.58
N SER A 5 1.55 -8.63 2.24
CA SER A 5 1.06 -7.30 1.85
C SER A 5 -0.41 -7.10 2.24
N GLY A 6 -1.00 -5.97 1.83
CA GLY A 6 -2.38 -5.59 2.11
C GLY A 6 -2.68 -5.54 3.60
N ILE A 7 -3.84 -6.07 4.00
CA ILE A 7 -4.32 -5.99 5.39
C ILE A 7 -3.32 -6.56 6.42
N PHE A 8 -2.56 -7.60 6.07
CA PHE A 8 -1.54 -8.16 6.96
C PHE A 8 -0.43 -7.15 7.23
N ALA A 9 0.10 -6.53 6.17
CA ALA A 9 1.17 -5.56 6.28
C ALA A 9 0.71 -4.26 6.94
N LEU A 10 -0.53 -3.81 6.70
CA LEU A 10 -1.11 -2.63 7.38
C LEU A 10 -1.22 -2.79 8.89
N ASN A 11 -1.22 -4.03 9.38
CA ASN A 11 -1.35 -4.37 10.80
C ASN A 11 -0.01 -4.76 11.44
N LEU A 12 1.11 -4.45 10.80
CA LEU A 12 2.46 -4.68 11.28
C LEU A 12 3.26 -3.38 11.28
N MET A 13 4.18 -3.25 12.23
CA MET A 13 5.16 -2.15 12.17
C MET A 13 6.02 -2.23 10.93
N CYS A 14 6.24 -1.07 10.29
CA CYS A 14 7.21 -0.90 9.23
C CYS A 14 8.21 0.22 9.59
N ASP A 15 9.26 0.42 8.77
CA ASP A 15 10.31 1.41 9.04
C ASP A 15 9.88 2.85 8.66
N LEU A 16 8.68 2.99 8.07
CA LEU A 16 8.10 4.30 7.77
C LEU A 16 7.43 4.90 9.00
N ASP A 17 7.62 6.21 9.17
CA ASP A 17 6.86 7.05 10.11
C ASP A 17 5.41 7.18 9.65
N THR A 18 4.61 6.15 9.86
CA THR A 18 3.21 6.02 9.43
C THR A 18 2.44 5.27 10.50
N PHE A 19 1.14 5.48 10.58
CA PHE A 19 0.34 4.85 11.63
C PHE A 19 0.10 3.39 11.26
N GLY A 20 -0.45 3.08 10.10
CA GLY A 20 -0.99 1.74 9.84
C GLY A 20 -2.36 1.56 10.50
N ASP A 21 -2.87 0.34 10.52
CA ASP A 21 -4.26 0.02 10.89
C ASP A 21 -4.39 -0.43 12.36
N TRP A 22 -3.37 -1.11 12.91
CA TRP A 22 -3.27 -1.51 14.33
C TRP A 22 -4.36 -2.43 14.90
N HIS A 23 -5.21 -3.01 14.06
CA HIS A 23 -6.15 -4.05 14.43
C HIS A 23 -5.51 -5.46 14.39
N THR A 24 -4.23 -5.58 14.82
CA THR A 24 -3.43 -6.81 14.74
C THR A 24 -4.11 -8.03 15.38
N SER A 25 -4.85 -7.85 16.47
CA SER A 25 -5.57 -8.93 17.15
C SER A 25 -6.79 -9.46 16.38
N ALA A 26 -7.29 -8.71 15.38
CA ALA A 26 -8.42 -9.10 14.54
C ALA A 26 -7.99 -9.86 13.28
N ILE A 27 -6.68 -9.98 13.02
CA ILE A 27 -6.14 -10.63 11.83
C ILE A 27 -5.95 -12.13 12.08
N ASP A 28 -6.39 -12.96 11.13
CA ASP A 28 -6.13 -14.41 11.14
C ASP A 28 -4.69 -14.68 10.66
N TRP A 29 -3.74 -14.65 11.59
CA TRP A 29 -2.31 -14.89 11.34
C TRP A 29 -1.98 -16.32 10.91
N LYS A 30 -2.94 -17.25 10.92
CA LYS A 30 -2.73 -18.65 10.50
C LYS A 30 -2.98 -18.85 9.01
N LYS A 31 -3.69 -17.93 8.36
CA LYS A 31 -4.04 -17.99 6.92
C LYS A 31 -3.37 -16.90 6.12
N LEU A 32 -2.04 -16.92 6.14
CA LEU A 32 -1.21 -15.96 5.42
C LEU A 32 -1.36 -16.10 3.90
N LYS A 33 -1.51 -14.95 3.22
CA LYS A 33 -1.50 -14.86 1.76
C LYS A 33 -0.27 -14.09 1.30
N PHE A 34 0.54 -14.72 0.47
CA PHE A 34 1.77 -14.14 -0.07
C PHE A 34 1.55 -13.58 -1.47
N TRP A 35 2.16 -12.43 -1.70
CA TRP A 35 2.28 -11.75 -2.99
C TRP A 35 3.64 -12.08 -3.60
N ASP A 36 3.81 -11.86 -4.91
CA ASP A 36 5.10 -12.01 -5.59
C ASP A 36 5.47 -10.71 -6.32
N SER A 37 6.62 -10.13 -5.94
CA SER A 37 7.10 -8.88 -6.50
C SER A 37 7.46 -8.96 -7.98
N SER A 38 7.72 -10.15 -8.52
CA SER A 38 8.01 -10.33 -9.95
C SER A 38 6.83 -9.96 -10.86
N HIS A 39 5.61 -9.99 -10.33
CA HIS A 39 4.39 -9.61 -11.04
C HIS A 39 3.97 -8.15 -10.79
N SER A 40 4.73 -7.41 -9.98
CA SER A 40 4.44 -6.02 -9.66
C SER A 40 5.28 -5.07 -10.51
N ILE A 41 4.64 -4.01 -11.02
CA ILE A 41 5.32 -2.91 -11.71
C ILE A 41 6.35 -2.19 -10.83
N TRP A 42 6.22 -2.30 -9.50
CA TRP A 42 7.15 -1.68 -8.56
C TRP A 42 8.31 -2.60 -8.15
N GLY A 43 8.35 -3.85 -8.64
CA GLY A 43 9.36 -4.84 -8.24
C GLY A 43 9.42 -4.97 -6.72
N ASP A 44 10.63 -4.89 -6.15
CA ASP A 44 10.87 -5.07 -4.72
C ASP A 44 10.65 -3.79 -3.88
N TYR A 45 10.21 -2.69 -4.49
CA TYR A 45 9.99 -1.43 -3.80
C TYR A 45 9.07 -1.57 -2.59
N GLY A 46 9.51 -1.00 -1.46
CA GLY A 46 8.76 -0.94 -0.22
C GLY A 46 8.59 -2.30 0.46
N ILE A 47 9.35 -3.33 0.08
CA ILE A 47 9.35 -4.62 0.77
C ILE A 47 10.52 -4.67 1.75
N GLU A 48 10.20 -4.86 3.02
CA GLU A 48 11.14 -4.99 4.11
C GLU A 48 11.43 -6.47 4.38
N GLN A 49 12.70 -6.79 4.63
CA GLN A 49 13.15 -8.16 4.83
C GLN A 49 13.31 -8.47 6.32
N ASN A 50 13.35 -9.77 6.64
CA ASN A 50 13.66 -10.26 7.98
C ASN A 50 12.73 -9.77 9.10
N ARG A 51 11.46 -9.52 8.76
CA ARG A 51 10.41 -9.15 9.71
C ARG A 51 9.86 -10.37 10.43
N THR A 52 9.48 -10.18 11.69
CA THR A 52 8.72 -11.15 12.47
C THR A 52 7.25 -10.82 12.39
N ILE A 53 6.41 -11.85 12.26
CA ILE A 53 4.96 -11.68 12.23
C ILE A 53 4.33 -12.41 13.43
N PRO A 54 3.21 -11.92 13.98
CA PRO A 54 2.51 -12.58 15.07
C PRO A 54 2.18 -14.03 14.76
N GLU A 55 2.21 -14.87 15.79
CA GLU A 55 1.81 -16.30 15.74
C GLU A 55 2.57 -17.20 14.76
N ASN A 56 3.62 -16.72 14.09
CA ASN A 56 4.40 -17.51 13.15
C ASN A 56 5.89 -17.50 13.49
N LYS A 57 6.52 -18.68 13.34
CA LYS A 57 7.97 -18.82 13.50
C LYS A 57 8.68 -18.48 12.20
N GLY A 58 9.79 -17.77 12.30
CA GLY A 58 10.67 -17.46 11.17
C GLY A 58 10.71 -15.98 10.83
N LYS A 59 11.30 -15.70 9.68
CA LYS A 59 11.54 -14.36 9.15
C LYS A 59 10.86 -14.25 7.79
N PHE A 60 10.15 -13.15 7.58
CA PHE A 60 9.33 -12.93 6.40
C PHE A 60 9.69 -11.61 5.75
N ASN A 61 9.40 -11.53 4.45
CA ASN A 61 9.40 -10.26 3.73
C ASN A 61 8.00 -9.65 3.85
N VAL A 62 7.91 -8.37 4.17
CA VAL A 62 6.65 -7.69 4.46
C VAL A 62 6.66 -6.33 3.77
N ALA A 63 5.58 -5.97 3.08
CA ALA A 63 5.40 -4.64 2.53
C ALA A 63 5.35 -3.59 3.66
N ASN A 64 5.98 -2.44 3.46
CA ASN A 64 5.69 -1.26 4.26
C ASN A 64 4.27 -0.75 3.93
N HIS A 65 3.77 0.19 4.73
CA HIS A 65 2.39 0.66 4.59
C HIS A 65 2.07 1.24 3.21
N ILE A 66 3.00 1.98 2.59
CA ILE A 66 2.81 2.52 1.23
C ILE A 66 2.65 1.37 0.23
N ARG A 67 3.56 0.39 0.24
CA ARG A 67 3.51 -0.75 -0.67
C ARG A 67 2.25 -1.60 -0.45
N ALA A 68 1.84 -1.78 0.80
CA ALA A 68 0.62 -2.51 1.13
C ALA A 68 -0.63 -1.87 0.51
N LEU A 69 -0.72 -0.54 0.55
CA LEU A 69 -1.83 0.22 -0.04
C LEU A 69 -1.79 0.19 -1.57
N LEU A 70 -0.60 0.37 -2.15
CA LEU A 70 -0.37 0.27 -3.59
C LEU A 70 -0.81 -1.09 -4.14
N ASP A 71 -0.46 -2.16 -3.45
CA ASP A 71 -0.87 -3.52 -3.80
C ASP A 71 -2.40 -3.66 -3.78
N LEU A 72 -3.08 -3.19 -2.72
CA LEU A 72 -4.55 -3.22 -2.61
C LEU A 72 -5.25 -2.45 -3.74
N ILE A 73 -4.84 -1.21 -4.01
CA ILE A 73 -5.48 -0.39 -5.06
C ILE A 73 -5.18 -0.93 -6.46
N SER A 74 -4.01 -1.55 -6.68
CA SER A 74 -3.62 -2.10 -7.99
C SER A 74 -4.57 -3.20 -8.46
N ILE A 75 -5.12 -3.98 -7.52
CA ILE A 75 -6.10 -5.04 -7.78
C ILE A 75 -7.55 -4.57 -7.59
N GLY A 76 -7.77 -3.28 -7.36
CA GLY A 76 -9.10 -2.70 -7.17
C GLY A 76 -9.74 -2.96 -5.80
N TYR A 77 -8.97 -3.37 -4.78
CA TYR A 77 -9.50 -3.65 -3.45
C TYR A 77 -9.55 -2.40 -2.56
N PHE A 78 -10.29 -1.40 -3.03
CA PHE A 78 -10.42 -0.08 -2.40
C PHE A 78 -11.05 -0.06 -1.00
N PRO A 79 -12.03 -0.93 -0.64
CA PRO A 79 -12.65 -0.86 0.69
C PRO A 79 -11.64 -1.00 1.84
N THR A 80 -10.61 -1.83 1.67
CA THR A 80 -9.55 -1.99 2.68
C THR A 80 -8.55 -0.84 2.67
N ALA A 81 -8.35 -0.19 1.53
CA ALA A 81 -7.45 0.95 1.41
C ALA A 81 -8.10 2.29 1.80
N GLN A 82 -9.42 2.32 2.05
CA GLN A 82 -10.15 3.55 2.34
C GLN A 82 -9.61 4.26 3.60
N GLY A 83 -9.45 5.58 3.52
CA GLY A 83 -8.74 6.34 4.54
C GLY A 83 -7.22 6.20 4.44
N MET A 84 -6.70 5.80 3.27
CA MET A 84 -5.27 5.70 2.96
C MET A 84 -4.46 6.87 3.52
N ARG A 85 -4.91 8.10 3.24
CA ARG A 85 -4.20 9.29 3.68
C ARG A 85 -4.29 9.48 5.20
N ASP A 86 -5.51 9.45 5.74
CA ASP A 86 -5.79 9.98 7.07
C ASP A 86 -5.76 8.91 8.18
N ASN A 87 -5.91 7.63 7.85
CA ASN A 87 -5.96 6.51 8.81
C ASN A 87 -4.70 5.65 8.81
N PHE A 88 -4.03 5.48 7.65
CA PHE A 88 -2.87 4.59 7.56
C PHE A 88 -1.56 5.37 7.43
N ILE A 89 -1.48 6.31 6.48
CA ILE A 89 -0.26 7.12 6.32
C ILE A 89 -0.18 8.17 7.43
N CYS A 90 -1.27 8.89 7.69
CA CYS A 90 -1.42 9.90 8.76
C CYS A 90 -0.42 11.06 8.72
N ASN A 91 0.23 11.31 7.57
CA ASN A 91 1.06 12.47 7.33
C ASN A 91 1.23 12.74 5.83
N ASP A 92 1.63 13.96 5.48
CA ASP A 92 1.82 14.36 4.08
C ASP A 92 3.27 14.17 3.58
N LYS A 93 4.20 13.70 4.43
CA LYS A 93 5.64 13.52 4.08
C LYS A 93 5.81 12.59 2.88
N TYR A 94 4.99 11.55 2.79
CA TYR A 94 5.07 10.54 1.73
C TYR A 94 4.14 10.82 0.55
N THR A 95 3.34 11.89 0.57
CA THR A 95 2.40 12.21 -0.51
C THR A 95 3.06 12.27 -1.89
N PRO A 96 4.21 12.94 -2.09
CA PRO A 96 4.88 12.96 -3.40
C PRO A 96 5.31 11.56 -3.88
N GLU A 97 5.80 10.73 -2.96
CA GLU A 97 6.21 9.36 -3.26
C GLU A 97 5.02 8.49 -3.65
N ILE A 98 3.94 8.55 -2.86
CA ILE A 98 2.69 7.84 -3.13
C ILE A 98 2.15 8.21 -4.51
N PHE A 99 2.07 9.51 -4.82
CA PHE A 99 1.58 9.96 -6.13
C PHE A 99 2.44 9.46 -7.29
N SER A 100 3.75 9.53 -7.14
CA SER A 100 4.68 8.98 -8.12
C SER A 100 4.45 7.50 -8.34
N LYS A 101 4.30 6.69 -7.29
CA LYS A 101 4.06 5.25 -7.42
C LYS A 101 2.69 4.92 -8.00
N VAL A 102 1.65 5.64 -7.61
CA VAL A 102 0.30 5.44 -8.16
C VAL A 102 0.26 5.79 -9.65
N SER A 103 0.94 6.86 -10.08
CA SER A 103 0.98 7.27 -11.49
C SER A 103 1.54 6.21 -12.44
N MET A 104 2.35 5.27 -11.93
CA MET A 104 2.85 4.14 -12.72
C MET A 104 1.73 3.22 -13.20
N LEU A 105 0.58 3.21 -12.51
CA LEU A 105 -0.61 2.41 -12.86
C LEU A 105 -1.49 3.08 -13.93
N LYS A 106 -1.08 4.21 -14.52
CA LYS A 106 -1.92 4.99 -15.45
C LYS A 106 -2.41 4.21 -16.68
N ASN A 107 -1.69 3.17 -17.06
CA ASN A 107 -2.03 2.32 -18.21
C ASN A 107 -2.81 1.05 -17.82
N ASN A 108 -3.12 0.86 -16.54
CA ASN A 108 -3.91 -0.29 -16.09
C ASN A 108 -5.38 -0.11 -16.47
N GLU A 109 -6.06 -1.23 -16.75
CA GLU A 109 -7.49 -1.23 -17.09
C GLU A 109 -8.36 -0.62 -15.99
N ASN A 110 -7.97 -0.78 -14.72
CA ASN A 110 -8.67 -0.22 -13.57
C ASN A 110 -8.25 1.21 -13.20
N TRP A 111 -7.43 1.88 -14.02
CA TRP A 111 -6.98 3.26 -13.77
C TRP A 111 -8.12 4.23 -13.43
N PRO A 112 -9.28 4.25 -14.13
CA PRO A 112 -10.36 5.18 -13.77
C PRO A 112 -10.87 5.01 -12.33
N ALA A 113 -10.85 3.78 -11.81
CA ALA A 113 -11.24 3.52 -10.43
C ALA A 113 -10.15 3.95 -9.43
N ILE A 114 -8.88 3.71 -9.77
CA ILE A 114 -7.73 4.17 -8.98
C ILE A 114 -7.70 5.70 -8.91
N ASP A 115 -7.86 6.38 -10.05
CA ASP A 115 -7.87 7.83 -10.15
C ASP A 115 -8.99 8.44 -9.30
N LYS A 116 -10.20 7.86 -9.40
CA LYS A 116 -11.35 8.26 -8.58
C LYS A 116 -11.10 8.03 -7.09
N PHE A 117 -10.46 6.92 -6.73
CA PHE A 117 -10.11 6.61 -5.34
C PHE A 117 -9.10 7.64 -4.80
N MET A 118 -8.00 7.89 -5.50
CA MET A 118 -7.00 8.89 -5.11
C MET A 118 -7.60 10.30 -5.02
N GLY A 119 -8.53 10.65 -5.92
CA GLY A 119 -9.26 11.91 -5.86
C GLY A 119 -10.12 12.07 -4.60
N LYS A 120 -10.61 10.97 -4.01
CA LYS A 120 -11.31 11.01 -2.71
C LYS A 120 -10.34 11.10 -1.54
N GLU A 121 -9.26 10.32 -1.57
CA GLU A 121 -8.30 10.23 -0.46
C GLU A 121 -7.41 11.47 -0.32
N TYR A 122 -7.01 12.07 -1.44
CA TYR A 122 -6.05 13.19 -1.46
C TYR A 122 -6.60 14.48 -2.07
N MET A 123 -7.84 14.47 -2.56
CA MET A 123 -8.57 15.65 -3.02
C MET A 123 -7.75 16.50 -4.02
N MET A 124 -7.65 17.81 -3.77
CA MET A 124 -6.98 18.76 -4.66
C MET A 124 -5.48 18.52 -4.82
N GLN A 125 -4.82 17.82 -3.88
CA GLN A 125 -3.40 17.49 -4.00
C GLN A 125 -3.19 16.55 -5.20
N TRP A 126 -4.03 15.52 -5.32
CA TRP A 126 -3.98 14.58 -6.44
C TRP A 126 -4.32 15.24 -7.78
N VAL A 127 -5.34 16.10 -7.80
CA VAL A 127 -5.73 16.84 -9.01
C VAL A 127 -4.58 17.71 -9.53
N ARG A 128 -3.89 18.45 -8.64
CA ARG A 128 -2.74 19.29 -9.01
C ARG A 128 -1.58 18.46 -9.55
N TYR A 129 -1.23 17.37 -8.83
CA TYR A 129 -0.17 16.46 -9.26
C TYR A 129 -0.40 15.91 -10.66
N LYS A 130 -1.62 15.43 -10.97
CA LYS A 130 -1.94 14.91 -12.30
C LYS A 130 -1.75 15.94 -13.41
N LYS A 131 -2.16 17.19 -13.17
CA LYS A 131 -2.00 18.28 -14.13
C LYS A 131 -0.52 18.55 -14.43
N GLU A 132 0.33 18.53 -13.40
CA GLU A 132 1.77 18.75 -13.54
C GLU A 132 2.48 17.56 -14.20
N ALA A 133 2.02 16.34 -13.92
CA ALA A 133 2.59 15.10 -14.45
C ALA A 133 2.07 14.70 -15.85
N GLY A 134 1.07 15.42 -16.39
CA GLY A 134 0.44 15.09 -17.68
C GLY A 134 -0.32 13.76 -17.67
N LEU A 135 -1.03 13.49 -16.56
CA LEU A 135 -1.85 12.29 -16.34
C LEU A 135 -3.34 12.51 -16.63
#